data_AF-A0A0B0D5F3-F1
#
_entry.id   AF-A0A0B0D5F3-F1
#
_cell.length_a   1.000
_cell.length_b   1.000
_cell.length_c   1.000
_cell.angle_alpha   90.00
_cell.angle_beta   90.00
_cell.angle_gamma   90.00
#
_symmetry.space_group_name_H-M   'P 1'
#
loop_
_entity.id
_entity.type
_entity.pdbx_description
1 polymer ?
#
loop_
_entity_poly.entity_id
_entity_poly.type
_entity_poly.pdbx_seq_one_letter_code
_entity_poly.pdbx_strand_id
1 'polypeptide(L)'
;MKPEDQKKLEYAIREITEIAKGFGLDFYPMRYEVCPDDIIYTFGAYGMPTRFSHWSFGKQYYKMKIQYDLGLSKIYELVINSNPCYAFLLNSNSLIQNKLIVAHVLAHCDFFKNNARFQNTKRDMVESMAATAERIAAYDKLYGKEEVESFLDAVLAIQEHIDPSLVRPKLAWSMDEEESSEKRTYTPYDDLWKMDESSSEDRPNFRKKRKFPPRPEKDLLLFIEQYSRELEDWQRDILTMMREEMLYFWPQLETKIMNEGWASYWHARILREMDLTSDEAIEFAKLNASVVQPSKTQLNPYYLGLKIFEDIEDRYDNPSEEMRKHGVEPGSGREKIFEVREIESDQSFIRNYLTRELVRREDLYLFQKQGQKYKITDKDHEAV
;
A
#
# COMPACT_ATOMS: atom_id res chain seq x y z
N MET A 1 -11.02 -27.88 12.18
CA MET A 1 -11.02 -28.54 10.86
C MET A 1 -10.79 -30.04 11.04
N LYS A 2 -11.39 -30.93 10.23
CA LYS A 2 -11.15 -32.37 10.38
C LYS A 2 -9.72 -32.71 9.91
N PRO A 3 -9.06 -33.75 10.46
CA PRO A 3 -7.69 -34.11 10.07
C PRO A 3 -7.52 -34.45 8.58
N GLU A 4 -8.57 -34.93 7.94
CA GLU A 4 -8.57 -35.26 6.51
C GLU A 4 -8.55 -34.00 5.63
N ASP A 5 -9.31 -32.98 6.01
CA ASP A 5 -9.37 -31.70 5.29
C ASP A 5 -8.03 -30.96 5.39
N GLN A 6 -7.34 -31.09 6.53
CA GLN A 6 -5.98 -30.55 6.73
C GLN A 6 -4.98 -31.18 5.74
N LYS A 7 -5.01 -32.51 5.58
CA LYS A 7 -4.12 -33.18 4.62
C LYS A 7 -4.39 -32.78 3.18
N LYS A 8 -5.68 -32.60 2.82
CA LYS A 8 -6.08 -32.11 1.48
C LYS A 8 -5.57 -30.69 1.23
N LEU A 9 -5.66 -29.82 2.24
CA LEU A 9 -5.14 -28.47 2.18
C LEU A 9 -3.61 -28.45 2.03
N GLU A 10 -2.89 -29.25 2.81
CA GLU A 10 -1.42 -29.35 2.71
C GLU A 10 -0.96 -29.86 1.34
N TYR A 11 -1.67 -30.84 0.77
CA TYR A 11 -1.42 -31.31 -0.58
C TYR A 11 -1.64 -30.19 -1.61
N ALA A 12 -2.77 -29.50 -1.53
CA ALA A 12 -3.09 -28.38 -2.42
C ALA A 12 -2.06 -27.24 -2.32
N ILE A 13 -1.62 -26.90 -1.10
CA ILE A 13 -0.58 -25.88 -0.90
C ILE A 13 0.71 -26.27 -1.63
N ARG A 14 1.12 -27.53 -1.55
CA ARG A 14 2.34 -28.01 -2.24
C ARG A 14 2.21 -27.90 -3.75
N GLU A 15 1.10 -28.39 -4.31
CA GLU A 15 0.81 -28.34 -5.74
C GLU A 15 0.80 -26.89 -6.27
N ILE A 16 0.08 -26.00 -5.59
CA ILE A 16 0.02 -24.57 -5.94
C ILE A 16 1.41 -23.93 -5.85
N THR A 17 2.19 -24.27 -4.82
CA THR A 17 3.56 -23.75 -4.65
C THR A 17 4.49 -24.21 -5.78
N GLU A 18 4.35 -25.45 -6.25
CA GLU A 18 5.13 -25.99 -7.37
C GLU A 18 4.77 -25.27 -8.68
N ILE A 19 3.47 -25.10 -8.96
CA ILE A 19 2.99 -24.37 -10.13
C ILE A 19 3.45 -22.90 -10.10
N ALA A 20 3.31 -22.23 -8.95
CA ALA A 20 3.73 -20.84 -8.77
C ALA A 20 5.23 -20.65 -9.05
N LYS A 21 6.08 -21.56 -8.56
CA LYS A 21 7.51 -21.56 -8.87
C LYS A 21 7.79 -21.86 -10.34
N GLY A 22 7.00 -22.74 -10.96
CA GLY A 22 7.06 -23.02 -12.40
C GLY A 22 6.81 -21.78 -13.26
N PHE A 23 5.96 -20.86 -12.79
CA PHE A 23 5.71 -19.56 -13.43
C PHE A 23 6.80 -18.50 -13.16
N GLY A 24 7.79 -18.78 -12.31
CA GLY A 24 8.86 -17.85 -11.97
C GLY A 24 8.54 -16.90 -10.82
N LEU A 25 7.51 -17.18 -10.02
CA LEU A 25 7.20 -16.37 -8.83
C LEU A 25 8.23 -16.62 -7.73
N ASP A 26 8.71 -15.54 -7.11
CA ASP A 26 9.66 -15.58 -6.02
C ASP A 26 9.07 -14.94 -4.76
N PHE A 27 8.76 -15.79 -3.77
CA PHE A 27 8.08 -15.43 -2.52
C PHE A 27 8.88 -15.90 -1.29
N TYR A 28 8.59 -15.31 -0.12
CA TYR A 28 9.15 -15.76 1.15
C TYR A 28 8.58 -17.12 1.58
N PRO A 29 9.22 -17.83 2.54
CA PRO A 29 8.63 -19.02 3.13
C PRO A 29 7.25 -18.70 3.73
N MET A 30 6.23 -19.45 3.31
CA MET A 30 4.84 -19.21 3.69
C MET A 30 4.46 -20.01 4.94
N ARG A 31 3.72 -19.38 5.86
CA ARG A 31 3.06 -20.01 7.00
C ARG A 31 1.55 -19.79 6.91
N TYR A 32 0.81 -20.87 6.80
CA TYR A 32 -0.65 -20.85 6.72
C TYR A 32 -1.25 -21.21 8.07
N GLU A 33 -2.08 -20.33 8.63
CA GLU A 33 -2.79 -20.56 9.88
C GLU A 33 -4.31 -20.52 9.64
N VAL A 34 -5.01 -21.55 10.10
CA VAL A 34 -6.46 -21.63 10.01
C VAL A 34 -7.06 -21.04 11.28
N CYS A 35 -7.79 -19.94 11.15
CA CYS A 35 -8.34 -19.18 12.26
C CYS A 35 -9.87 -19.11 12.22
N PRO A 36 -10.53 -18.96 13.38
CA PRO A 36 -11.92 -18.54 13.45
C PRO A 36 -12.08 -17.12 12.89
N ASP A 37 -13.31 -16.80 12.50
CA ASP A 37 -13.69 -15.50 11.95
C ASP A 37 -13.40 -14.34 12.91
N ASP A 38 -13.68 -14.48 14.21
CA ASP A 38 -13.40 -13.44 15.21
C ASP A 38 -11.94 -12.97 15.19
N ILE A 39 -11.00 -13.91 15.00
CA ILE A 39 -9.56 -13.60 14.96
C ILE A 39 -9.20 -12.86 13.67
N ILE A 40 -9.73 -13.30 12.52
CA ILE A 40 -9.43 -12.65 11.23
C ILE A 40 -9.98 -11.23 11.19
N TYR A 41 -11.20 -11.01 11.69
CA TYR A 41 -11.75 -9.65 11.78
C TYR A 41 -11.01 -8.79 12.81
N THR A 42 -10.48 -9.39 13.89
CA THR A 42 -9.59 -8.69 14.81
C THR A 42 -8.35 -8.22 14.07
N PHE A 43 -7.66 -9.09 13.33
CA PHE A 43 -6.50 -8.70 12.54
C PHE A 43 -6.85 -7.68 11.45
N GLY A 44 -7.99 -7.82 10.78
CA GLY A 44 -8.43 -6.85 9.77
C GLY A 44 -8.72 -5.45 10.33
N ALA A 45 -9.19 -5.36 11.57
CA ALA A 45 -9.49 -4.10 12.21
C ALA A 45 -8.28 -3.46 12.90
N TYR A 46 -7.43 -4.28 13.54
CA TYR A 46 -6.22 -3.82 14.19
C TYR A 46 -5.05 -3.71 13.20
N GLY A 47 -5.16 -4.29 12.01
CA GLY A 47 -4.09 -4.42 11.00
C GLY A 47 -3.16 -5.61 11.27
N MET A 48 -2.88 -5.92 12.55
CA MET A 48 -1.89 -6.90 12.98
C MET A 48 -2.31 -7.63 14.28
N PRO A 49 -1.75 -8.81 14.60
CA PRO A 49 -2.15 -9.61 15.76
C PRO A 49 -1.91 -8.98 17.13
N THR A 50 -0.81 -8.25 17.31
CA THR A 50 -0.33 -7.74 18.60
C THR A 50 -0.20 -6.22 18.60
N ARG A 51 -1.22 -5.51 18.14
CA ARG A 51 -1.28 -4.05 18.18
C ARG A 51 -1.81 -3.56 19.53
N PHE A 52 -1.44 -2.34 19.92
CA PHE A 52 -1.96 -1.67 21.11
C PHE A 52 -3.48 -1.51 21.07
N SER A 53 -4.09 -1.38 22.25
CA SER A 53 -5.54 -1.22 22.37
C SER A 53 -5.94 0.23 22.15
N HIS A 54 -6.91 0.46 21.27
CA HIS A 54 -7.50 1.79 21.03
C HIS A 54 -8.97 1.66 20.62
N TRP A 55 -9.81 2.61 21.05
CA TRP A 55 -11.26 2.55 20.81
C TRP A 55 -11.63 2.54 19.32
N SER A 56 -10.84 3.23 18.48
CA SER A 56 -11.09 3.31 17.04
C SER A 56 -10.98 1.93 16.35
N PHE A 57 -10.03 1.10 16.77
CA PHE A 57 -9.86 -0.27 16.27
C PHE A 57 -11.02 -1.16 16.69
N GLY A 58 -11.48 -1.03 17.94
CA GLY A 58 -12.68 -1.73 18.42
C GLY A 58 -13.94 -1.35 17.64
N LYS A 59 -14.12 -0.06 17.34
CA LYS A 59 -15.22 0.42 16.49
C LYS A 59 -15.14 -0.17 15.07
N GLN A 60 -13.95 -0.22 14.48
CA GLN A 60 -13.73 -0.81 13.17
C GLN A 60 -14.00 -2.32 13.15
N TYR A 61 -13.56 -3.03 14.19
CA TYR A 61 -13.86 -4.45 14.38
C TYR A 61 -15.36 -4.73 14.35
N TYR A 62 -16.13 -4.04 15.19
CA TYR A 62 -17.58 -4.23 15.23
C TYR A 62 -18.24 -3.92 13.89
N LYS A 63 -17.80 -2.86 13.20
CA LYS A 63 -18.33 -2.53 11.87
C LYS A 63 -18.09 -3.65 10.86
N MET A 64 -16.86 -4.19 10.81
CA MET A 64 -16.49 -5.24 9.87
C MET A 64 -17.18 -6.57 10.22
N LYS A 65 -17.24 -6.92 11.50
CA LYS A 65 -17.91 -8.12 11.99
C LYS A 65 -19.41 -8.11 11.71
N ILE A 66 -20.09 -6.97 11.93
CA ILE A 66 -21.52 -6.82 11.57
C ILE A 66 -21.73 -7.00 10.07
N GLN A 67 -20.88 -6.43 9.21
CA GLN A 67 -20.99 -6.63 7.77
C GLN A 67 -20.82 -8.09 7.38
N TYR A 68 -19.94 -8.82 8.06
CA TYR A 68 -19.76 -10.26 7.85
C TYR A 68 -20.96 -11.09 8.31
N ASP A 69 -21.47 -10.83 9.51
CA ASP A 69 -22.61 -11.57 10.07
C ASP A 69 -23.88 -11.34 9.22
N LEU A 70 -23.99 -10.16 8.58
CA LEU A 70 -25.05 -9.83 7.61
C LEU A 70 -24.77 -10.35 6.19
N GLY A 71 -23.62 -10.99 5.94
CA GLY A 71 -23.24 -11.51 4.62
C GLY A 71 -22.94 -10.43 3.57
N LEU A 72 -22.69 -9.19 3.99
CA LEU A 72 -22.42 -8.05 3.11
C LEU A 72 -20.96 -7.95 2.68
N SER A 73 -20.04 -8.43 3.53
CA SER A 73 -18.61 -8.37 3.29
C SER A 73 -17.93 -9.60 3.89
N LYS A 74 -16.96 -10.17 3.19
CA LYS A 74 -16.15 -11.27 3.68
C LYS A 74 -14.70 -10.97 3.38
N ILE A 75 -13.84 -11.00 4.39
CA ILE A 75 -12.40 -10.98 4.20
C ILE A 75 -12.01 -12.36 3.71
N TYR A 76 -11.61 -12.46 2.44
CA TYR A 76 -11.16 -13.72 1.87
C TYR A 76 -9.75 -14.06 2.34
N GLU A 77 -8.89 -13.06 2.47
CA GLU A 77 -7.50 -13.25 2.85
C GLU A 77 -6.98 -12.15 3.77
N LEU A 78 -6.02 -12.53 4.60
CA LEU A 78 -5.22 -11.61 5.37
C LEU A 78 -3.78 -12.10 5.35
N VAL A 79 -2.89 -11.25 4.86
CA VAL A 79 -1.47 -11.55 4.69
C VAL A 79 -0.65 -10.55 5.47
N ILE A 80 0.31 -11.05 6.23
CA ILE A 80 1.31 -10.22 6.90
C ILE A 80 2.61 -10.37 6.13
N ASN A 81 3.08 -9.26 5.54
CA ASN A 81 4.37 -9.19 4.88
C ASN A 81 5.48 -9.19 5.94
N SER A 82 6.03 -10.37 6.20
CA SER A 82 7.18 -10.63 7.06
C SER A 82 7.98 -11.82 6.49
N ASN A 83 9.12 -12.15 7.10
CA ASN A 83 9.92 -13.31 6.70
C ASN A 83 10.13 -14.25 7.89
N PRO A 84 9.36 -15.36 8.02
CA PRO A 84 8.43 -15.93 7.05
C PRO A 84 7.11 -15.15 6.90
N CYS A 85 6.48 -15.24 5.73
CA CYS A 85 5.21 -14.55 5.45
C CYS A 85 4.04 -15.35 6.03
N TYR A 86 3.13 -14.68 6.75
CA TYR A 86 1.98 -15.31 7.38
C TYR A 86 0.71 -15.07 6.57
N ALA A 87 -0.07 -16.12 6.41
CA ALA A 87 -1.35 -16.13 5.71
C ALA A 87 -2.42 -16.75 6.61
N PHE A 88 -3.52 -16.02 6.83
CA PHE A 88 -4.61 -16.48 7.70
C PHE A 88 -5.81 -16.91 6.86
N LEU A 89 -6.28 -18.14 7.08
CA LEU A 89 -7.39 -18.77 6.37
C LEU A 89 -8.58 -18.93 7.29
N LEU A 90 -9.81 -18.64 6.82
CA LEU A 90 -11.02 -18.90 7.59
C LEU A 90 -11.29 -20.40 7.71
N ASN A 91 -11.63 -20.84 8.92
CA ASN A 91 -12.01 -22.22 9.20
C ASN A 91 -13.31 -22.69 8.50
N SER A 92 -14.14 -21.76 8.03
CA SER A 92 -15.42 -22.00 7.37
C SER A 92 -15.32 -22.11 5.85
N ASN A 93 -14.13 -21.89 5.28
CA ASN A 93 -13.92 -21.92 3.85
C ASN A 93 -13.98 -23.34 3.26
N SER A 94 -14.48 -23.44 2.03
CA SER A 94 -14.36 -24.67 1.23
C SER A 94 -12.91 -24.90 0.80
N LEU A 95 -12.59 -26.13 0.38
CA LEU A 95 -11.24 -26.46 -0.09
C LEU A 95 -10.84 -25.60 -1.31
N ILE A 96 -11.75 -25.37 -2.25
CA ILE A 96 -11.49 -24.55 -3.43
C ILE A 96 -11.34 -23.06 -3.08
N GLN A 97 -12.07 -22.56 -2.09
CA GLN A 97 -11.84 -21.21 -1.54
C GLN A 97 -10.43 -21.10 -0.97
N ASN A 98 -9.99 -22.10 -0.19
CA ASN A 98 -8.63 -22.12 0.33
C ASN A 98 -7.58 -22.26 -0.78
N LYS A 99 -7.81 -23.05 -1.83
CA LYS A 99 -6.93 -23.11 -3.02
C LYS A 99 -6.77 -21.72 -3.66
N LEU A 100 -7.88 -21.02 -3.87
CA LEU A 100 -7.86 -19.66 -4.44
C LEU A 100 -7.09 -18.68 -3.55
N ILE A 101 -7.35 -18.68 -2.24
CA ILE A 101 -6.65 -17.81 -1.29
C ILE A 101 -5.16 -18.13 -1.26
N VAL A 102 -4.78 -19.41 -1.19
CA VAL A 102 -3.35 -19.82 -1.18
C VAL A 102 -2.64 -19.31 -2.45
N ALA A 103 -3.24 -19.45 -3.63
CA ALA A 103 -2.66 -18.96 -4.86
C ALA A 103 -2.57 -17.42 -4.91
N HIS A 104 -3.58 -16.72 -4.38
CA HIS A 104 -3.62 -15.26 -4.34
C HIS A 104 -2.58 -14.69 -3.37
N VAL A 105 -2.50 -15.25 -2.16
CA VAL A 105 -1.54 -14.88 -1.12
C VAL A 105 -0.09 -15.16 -1.55
N LEU A 106 0.16 -16.23 -2.31
CA LEU A 106 1.49 -16.47 -2.90
C LEU A 106 1.90 -15.34 -3.84
N ALA A 107 0.99 -14.87 -4.69
CA ALA A 107 1.24 -13.77 -5.60
C ALA A 107 1.41 -12.43 -4.87
N HIS A 108 0.70 -12.18 -3.77
CA HIS A 108 0.97 -11.03 -2.88
C HIS A 108 2.36 -11.11 -2.25
N CYS A 109 2.72 -12.26 -1.68
CA CYS A 109 4.02 -12.44 -1.04
C CYS A 109 5.17 -12.24 -2.04
N ASP A 110 4.98 -12.76 -3.25
CA ASP A 110 5.83 -12.47 -4.39
C ASP A 110 5.88 -10.94 -4.59
N PHE A 111 4.76 -10.25 -4.85
CA PHE A 111 4.72 -8.79 -5.07
C PHE A 111 5.48 -7.99 -3.99
N PHE A 112 5.20 -8.27 -2.71
CA PHE A 112 5.85 -7.62 -1.58
C PHE A 112 7.36 -7.84 -1.51
N LYS A 113 7.85 -9.00 -1.94
CA LYS A 113 9.29 -9.32 -1.91
C LYS A 113 10.08 -8.53 -2.95
N ASN A 114 9.51 -8.29 -4.13
CA ASN A 114 10.25 -7.81 -5.29
C ASN A 114 9.94 -6.36 -5.69
N ASN A 115 8.82 -5.77 -5.25
CA ASN A 115 8.53 -4.38 -5.58
C ASN A 115 9.44 -3.40 -4.81
N ALA A 116 9.98 -2.41 -5.52
CA ALA A 116 10.93 -1.42 -4.99
C ALA A 116 10.40 -0.65 -3.78
N ARG A 117 9.07 -0.42 -3.70
CA ARG A 117 8.43 0.29 -2.58
C ARG A 117 8.51 -0.44 -1.26
N PHE A 118 8.63 -1.77 -1.30
CA PHE A 118 8.71 -2.61 -0.11
C PHE A 118 10.14 -2.82 0.38
N GLN A 119 11.17 -2.39 -0.35
CA GLN A 119 12.58 -2.62 0.01
C GLN A 119 12.96 -2.06 1.40
N ASN A 120 12.36 -0.92 1.78
CA ASN A 120 12.63 -0.26 3.07
C ASN A 120 11.73 -0.77 4.21
N THR A 121 10.84 -1.73 3.96
CA THR A 121 9.94 -2.25 5.00
C THR A 121 10.70 -3.17 5.96
N LYS A 122 10.50 -2.96 7.27
CA LYS A 122 11.03 -3.87 8.29
C LYS A 122 10.34 -5.23 8.13
N ARG A 123 11.11 -6.32 8.24
CA ARG A 123 10.61 -7.69 8.06
C ARG A 123 10.07 -8.31 9.36
N ASP A 124 10.39 -7.70 10.50
CA ASP A 124 10.05 -8.16 11.86
C ASP A 124 8.94 -7.30 12.48
N MET A 125 7.95 -6.92 11.67
CA MET A 125 6.89 -6.00 12.11
C MET A 125 6.03 -6.56 13.22
N VAL A 126 5.81 -7.88 13.26
CA VAL A 126 4.99 -8.51 14.29
C VAL A 126 5.63 -8.28 15.67
N GLU A 127 6.94 -8.51 15.77
CA GLU A 127 7.74 -8.27 16.97
C GLU A 127 7.80 -6.78 17.32
N SER A 128 8.02 -5.92 16.31
CA SER A 128 8.05 -4.47 16.50
C SER A 128 6.75 -3.93 17.06
N MET A 129 5.60 -4.43 16.60
CA MET A 129 4.28 -3.99 17.05
C MET A 129 3.94 -4.52 18.45
N ALA A 130 4.34 -5.76 18.75
CA ALA A 130 4.23 -6.28 20.12
C ALA A 130 5.01 -5.41 21.12
N ALA A 131 6.25 -5.02 20.78
CA ALA A 131 7.06 -4.12 21.60
C ALA A 131 6.41 -2.72 21.75
N THR A 132 5.80 -2.20 20.69
CA THR A 132 5.02 -0.95 20.75
C THR A 132 3.82 -1.08 21.69
N ALA A 133 3.08 -2.18 21.64
CA ALA A 133 1.94 -2.43 22.52
C ALA A 133 2.35 -2.51 24.00
N GLU A 134 3.48 -3.17 24.30
CA GLU A 134 4.03 -3.24 25.66
C GLU A 134 4.46 -1.85 26.17
N ARG A 135 5.09 -1.03 25.33
CA ARG A 135 5.48 0.34 25.69
C ARG A 135 4.28 1.24 25.96
N ILE A 136 3.27 1.20 25.10
CA ILE A 136 2.02 1.96 25.31
C ILE A 136 1.35 1.52 26.62
N ALA A 137 1.27 0.22 26.89
CA ALA A 137 0.73 -0.29 28.15
C ALA A 137 1.56 0.12 29.40
N ALA A 138 2.86 0.35 29.24
CA ALA A 138 3.71 0.93 30.29
C ALA A 138 3.41 2.42 30.50
N TYR A 139 3.20 3.18 29.43
CA TYR A 139 2.81 4.59 29.50
C TYR A 139 1.42 4.77 30.13
N ASP A 140 0.46 3.90 29.82
CA ASP A 140 -0.87 3.89 30.47
C ASP A 140 -0.77 3.80 32.00
N LYS A 141 0.19 3.02 32.51
CA LYS A 141 0.42 2.85 33.96
C LYS A 141 1.11 4.04 34.59
N LEU A 142 1.96 4.75 33.86
CA LEU A 142 2.78 5.86 34.36
C LEU A 142 2.04 7.20 34.30
N TYR A 143 1.39 7.49 33.18
CA TYR A 143 0.78 8.79 32.87
C TYR A 143 -0.75 8.78 32.95
N GLY A 144 -1.35 7.59 33.03
CA GLY A 144 -2.80 7.41 33.06
C GLY A 144 -3.38 7.20 31.67
N LYS A 145 -4.39 6.34 31.59
CA LYS A 145 -4.96 5.89 30.31
C LYS A 145 -5.59 7.03 29.50
N GLU A 146 -6.32 7.94 30.15
CA GLU A 146 -7.02 9.03 29.44
C GLU A 146 -6.04 9.98 28.74
N GLU A 147 -4.91 10.28 29.36
CA GLU A 147 -3.89 11.18 28.79
C GLU A 147 -3.21 10.53 27.58
N VAL A 148 -2.82 9.26 27.72
CA VAL A 148 -2.18 8.49 26.63
C VAL A 148 -3.15 8.29 25.46
N GLU A 149 -4.41 7.96 25.74
CA GLU A 149 -5.46 7.78 24.72
C GLU A 149 -5.76 9.09 23.98
N SER A 150 -5.87 10.22 24.69
CA SER A 150 -6.07 11.53 24.05
C SER A 150 -4.89 11.94 23.16
N PHE A 151 -3.67 11.58 23.55
CA PHE A 151 -2.49 11.84 22.71
C PHE A 151 -2.48 10.93 21.48
N LEU A 152 -2.77 9.64 21.66
CA LEU A 152 -2.89 8.67 20.56
C LEU A 152 -3.98 9.09 19.56
N ASP A 153 -5.13 9.59 20.02
CA ASP A 153 -6.19 10.12 19.16
C ASP A 153 -5.67 11.23 18.22
N ALA A 154 -4.88 12.16 18.77
CA ALA A 154 -4.29 13.25 17.99
C ALA A 154 -3.26 12.74 16.97
N VAL A 155 -2.42 11.78 17.36
CA VAL A 155 -1.40 11.20 16.46
C VAL A 155 -2.04 10.37 15.36
N LEU A 156 -3.02 9.51 15.68
CA LEU A 156 -3.73 8.67 14.73
C LEU A 156 -4.51 9.50 13.70
N ALA A 157 -4.96 10.71 14.06
CA ALA A 157 -5.61 11.63 13.12
C ALA A 157 -4.66 12.16 12.03
N ILE A 158 -3.34 12.23 12.30
CA ILE A 158 -2.34 12.74 11.36
C ILE A 158 -1.37 11.67 10.85
N GLN A 159 -1.51 10.41 11.27
CA GLN A 159 -0.54 9.33 11.01
C GLN A 159 -0.23 9.12 9.52
N GLU A 160 -1.19 9.38 8.64
CA GLU A 160 -1.02 9.26 7.19
C GLU A 160 -0.13 10.36 6.58
N HIS A 161 0.20 11.42 7.31
CA HIS A 161 1.03 12.52 6.81
C HIS A 161 2.51 12.24 7.06
N ILE A 162 3.00 11.15 6.46
CA ILE A 162 4.42 10.78 6.43
C ILE A 162 4.99 10.95 5.02
N ASP A 163 6.31 11.12 4.92
CA ASP A 163 6.99 11.02 3.63
C ASP A 163 7.50 9.58 3.42
N PRO A 164 6.84 8.79 2.55
CA PRO A 164 7.23 7.41 2.27
C PRO A 164 8.39 7.29 1.28
N SER A 165 8.97 8.42 0.86
CA SER A 165 9.98 8.44 -0.19
C SER A 165 11.15 7.50 0.13
N LEU A 166 11.44 6.57 -0.80
CA LEU A 166 12.50 5.56 -0.66
C LEU A 166 13.87 6.14 -0.30
N VAL A 167 14.11 7.40 -0.65
CA VAL A 167 15.42 8.06 -0.59
C VAL A 167 15.58 8.95 0.65
N ARG A 168 14.53 9.24 1.43
CA ARG A 168 14.57 10.28 2.48
C ARG A 168 14.22 9.76 3.88
N PRO A 169 15.21 9.19 4.60
CA PRO A 169 15.02 8.82 6.00
C PRO A 169 15.18 9.99 6.99
N LYS A 170 15.57 11.19 6.52
CA LYS A 170 15.79 12.40 7.35
C LYS A 170 15.11 13.61 6.71
N LEU A 171 14.81 14.62 7.53
CA LEU A 171 14.30 15.90 7.06
C LEU A 171 15.24 16.49 6.00
N ALA A 172 14.64 17.12 4.99
CA ALA A 172 15.36 17.67 3.84
C ALA A 172 16.22 18.91 4.14
N TRP A 173 16.25 19.35 5.40
CA TRP A 173 16.95 20.53 5.88
C TRP A 173 17.28 20.35 7.37
N SER A 174 18.46 20.81 7.77
CA SER A 174 18.81 21.08 9.17
C SER A 174 18.85 22.60 9.38
N MET A 175 18.43 23.07 10.56
CA MET A 175 18.58 24.48 10.93
C MET A 175 20.04 24.97 10.82
N ASP A 176 21.01 24.07 10.97
CA ASP A 176 22.45 24.37 10.91
C ASP A 176 22.99 24.45 9.46
N GLU A 177 22.37 23.76 8.50
CA GLU A 177 22.87 23.71 7.11
C GLU A 177 22.54 24.97 6.31
N GLU A 178 21.35 25.56 6.50
CA GLU A 178 20.96 26.79 5.79
C GLU A 178 21.58 28.07 6.38
N GLU A 179 22.21 28.01 7.57
CA GLU A 179 23.05 29.11 8.07
C GLU A 179 24.25 29.40 7.14
N SER A 180 24.65 28.45 6.30
CA SER A 180 25.84 28.55 5.45
C SER A 180 25.61 29.16 4.06
N SER A 181 24.36 29.44 3.65
CA SER A 181 24.00 29.62 2.23
C SER A 181 23.66 31.04 1.75
N GLU A 182 23.93 32.10 2.53
CA GLU A 182 23.95 33.48 2.00
C GLU A 182 25.36 33.90 1.53
N LYS A 183 26.02 33.09 0.68
CA LYS A 183 27.16 33.61 -0.09
C LYS A 183 26.59 34.42 -1.25
N ARG A 184 26.47 35.74 -1.07
CA ARG A 184 26.21 36.69 -2.16
C ARG A 184 27.21 36.42 -3.28
N THR A 185 26.75 35.92 -4.42
CA THR A 185 27.55 35.81 -5.64
C THR A 185 27.81 37.23 -6.13
N TYR A 186 29.02 37.74 -5.86
CA TYR A 186 29.45 39.03 -6.41
C TYR A 186 29.54 38.91 -7.92
N THR A 187 28.74 39.70 -8.62
CA THR A 187 28.86 39.84 -10.08
C THR A 187 29.92 40.90 -10.41
N PRO A 188 30.60 40.82 -11.57
CA PRO A 188 31.63 41.78 -11.97
C PRO A 188 31.14 43.24 -12.13
N TYR A 189 29.83 43.47 -12.01
CA TYR A 189 29.15 44.75 -12.22
C TYR A 189 28.42 45.25 -10.96
N ASP A 190 28.58 44.58 -9.80
CA ASP A 190 27.98 45.01 -8.52
C ASP A 190 28.57 46.32 -7.96
N ASP A 191 29.67 46.80 -8.54
CA ASP A 191 30.33 48.06 -8.24
C ASP A 191 29.67 49.27 -8.93
N LEU A 192 29.04 49.09 -10.10
CA LEU A 192 28.32 50.14 -10.83
C LEU A 192 27.09 50.65 -10.06
N TRP A 193 26.48 49.81 -9.22
CA TRP A 193 25.32 50.16 -8.40
C TRP A 193 25.68 50.86 -7.08
N LYS A 194 26.97 50.98 -6.75
CA LYS A 194 27.46 51.66 -5.52
C LYS A 194 27.76 53.14 -5.72
N MET A 195 27.72 53.66 -6.95
CA MET A 195 28.06 55.08 -7.22
C MET A 195 26.97 56.08 -6.79
N ASP A 196 25.75 55.61 -6.52
CA ASP A 196 24.62 56.45 -6.10
C ASP A 196 24.28 56.35 -4.60
N GLU A 197 25.01 55.54 -3.81
CA GLU A 197 24.81 55.44 -2.36
C GLU A 197 25.85 56.28 -1.61
N SER A 198 25.67 57.60 -1.61
CA SER A 198 26.26 58.43 -0.55
C SER A 198 25.56 58.09 0.76
N SER A 199 26.28 57.43 1.67
CA SER A 199 25.96 57.28 3.10
C SER A 199 24.54 56.81 3.43
N SER A 200 24.35 55.49 3.44
CA SER A 200 23.39 54.87 4.36
C SER A 200 24.02 53.63 5.00
N GLU A 201 24.94 53.87 5.94
CA GLU A 201 24.99 53.00 7.11
C GLU A 201 23.61 53.07 7.79
N ASP A 202 23.12 51.93 8.28
CA ASP A 202 21.79 51.74 8.88
C ASP A 202 20.58 51.66 7.92
N ARG A 203 20.59 50.67 7.01
CA ARG A 203 19.31 49.99 6.73
C ARG A 203 19.02 49.09 7.94
N PRO A 204 17.95 49.32 8.73
CA PRO A 204 17.59 48.40 9.80
C PRO A 204 17.36 47.05 9.13
N ASN A 205 18.19 46.09 9.53
CA ASN A 205 18.13 44.73 9.03
C ASN A 205 16.80 44.17 9.53
N PHE A 206 15.71 44.39 8.79
CA PHE A 206 14.44 43.71 8.99
C PHE A 206 14.78 42.24 8.82
N ARG A 207 15.10 41.57 9.93
CA ARG A 207 15.17 40.12 10.01
C ARG A 207 13.79 39.65 9.58
N LYS A 208 13.62 39.36 8.28
CA LYS A 208 12.43 38.70 7.76
C LYS A 208 12.20 37.53 8.71
N LYS A 209 11.02 37.47 9.33
CA LYS A 209 10.66 36.33 10.19
C LYS A 209 10.99 35.08 9.39
N ARG A 210 12.00 34.32 9.86
CA ARG A 210 12.44 33.10 9.19
C ARG A 210 11.19 32.23 9.04
N LYS A 211 10.87 31.83 7.81
CA LYS A 211 9.76 30.90 7.58
C LYS A 211 10.16 29.61 8.29
N PHE A 212 9.30 29.15 9.20
CA PHE A 212 9.50 27.92 9.92
C PHE A 212 8.29 27.01 9.61
N PRO A 213 8.52 25.85 8.97
CA PRO A 213 9.79 25.34 8.46
C PRO A 213 10.34 26.12 7.25
N PRO A 214 11.67 26.11 6.99
CA PRO A 214 12.29 26.80 5.86
C PRO A 214 11.88 26.19 4.52
N ARG A 215 11.61 24.89 4.49
CA ARG A 215 11.03 24.16 3.36
C ARG A 215 9.76 23.45 3.81
N PRO A 216 8.74 23.34 2.94
CA PRO A 216 7.55 22.56 3.26
C PRO A 216 7.94 21.08 3.41
N GLU A 217 7.58 20.50 4.55
CA GLU A 217 7.81 19.09 4.85
C GLU A 217 6.50 18.31 4.75
N LYS A 218 6.54 17.13 4.11
CA LYS A 218 5.39 16.23 4.03
C LYS A 218 5.25 15.35 5.28
N ASP A 219 6.38 14.98 5.89
CA ASP A 219 6.42 14.15 7.10
C ASP A 219 6.12 14.98 8.35
N LEU A 220 4.84 15.09 8.69
CA LEU A 220 4.38 15.86 9.85
C LEU A 220 4.78 15.19 11.16
N LEU A 221 4.78 13.85 11.23
CA LEU A 221 5.16 13.12 12.45
C LEU A 221 6.63 13.40 12.80
N LEU A 222 7.54 13.24 11.84
CA LEU A 222 8.97 13.51 12.05
C LEU A 222 9.23 14.99 12.37
N PHE A 223 8.51 15.89 11.69
CA PHE A 223 8.65 17.32 11.94
C PHE A 223 8.25 17.69 13.38
N ILE A 224 7.10 17.20 13.85
CA ILE A 224 6.61 17.45 15.21
C ILE A 224 7.55 16.79 16.23
N GLU A 225 7.99 15.56 15.99
CA GLU A 225 8.91 14.81 16.85
C GLU A 225 10.24 15.57 17.05
N GLN A 226 10.81 16.17 16.00
CA GLN A 226 12.11 16.84 16.10
C GLN A 226 12.02 18.27 16.62
N TYR A 227 10.98 19.02 16.26
CA TYR A 227 10.93 20.46 16.52
C TYR A 227 9.95 20.90 17.60
N SER A 228 9.04 20.02 18.06
CA SER A 228 8.17 20.39 19.16
C SER A 228 8.99 20.68 20.41
N ARG A 229 8.65 21.78 21.10
CA ARG A 229 9.26 22.17 22.38
C ARG A 229 8.43 21.72 23.58
N GLU A 230 7.22 21.26 23.34
CA GLU A 230 6.23 20.95 24.38
C GLU A 230 6.11 19.45 24.62
N LEU A 231 6.56 18.62 23.67
CA LEU A 231 6.44 17.16 23.80
C LEU A 231 7.46 16.59 24.78
N GLU A 232 6.95 15.76 25.68
CA GLU A 232 7.73 14.91 26.58
C GLU A 232 8.31 13.70 25.85
N ASP A 233 9.30 13.04 26.47
CA ASP A 233 10.03 11.93 25.84
C ASP A 233 9.11 10.75 25.45
N TRP A 234 8.11 10.43 26.27
CA TRP A 234 7.16 9.35 25.97
C TRP A 234 6.23 9.69 24.81
N GLN A 235 5.86 10.96 24.64
CA GLN A 235 5.04 11.44 23.53
C GLN A 235 5.83 11.38 22.21
N ARG A 236 7.13 11.72 22.25
CA ARG A 236 8.04 11.56 21.09
C ARG A 236 8.25 10.09 20.73
N ASP A 237 8.33 9.21 21.72
CA ASP A 237 8.43 7.78 21.47
C ASP A 237 7.15 7.25 20.78
N ILE A 238 5.97 7.69 21.20
CA ILE A 238 4.70 7.36 20.51
C ILE A 238 4.70 7.84 19.06
N LEU A 239 5.13 9.07 18.78
CA LEU A 239 5.24 9.56 17.39
C LEU A 239 6.18 8.69 16.56
N THR A 240 7.34 8.32 17.13
CA THR A 240 8.32 7.43 16.49
C THR A 240 7.68 6.07 16.16
N MET A 241 7.00 5.46 17.13
CA MET A 241 6.32 4.17 16.95
C MET A 241 5.24 4.23 15.86
N MET A 242 4.40 5.27 15.87
CA MET A 242 3.33 5.43 14.88
C MET A 242 3.88 5.71 13.48
N ARG A 243 4.97 6.47 13.39
CA ARG A 243 5.67 6.72 12.13
C ARG A 243 6.26 5.45 11.54
N GLU A 244 6.93 4.63 12.34
CA GLU A 244 7.48 3.35 11.89
C GLU A 244 6.38 2.40 11.40
N GLU A 245 5.25 2.36 12.11
CA GLU A 245 4.07 1.58 11.70
C GLU A 245 3.53 2.06 10.35
N MET A 246 3.37 3.37 10.17
CA MET A 246 2.86 3.93 8.91
C MET A 246 3.83 3.73 7.74
N LEU A 247 5.15 3.77 7.97
CA LEU A 247 6.13 3.45 6.93
C LEU A 247 6.01 2.01 6.42
N TYR A 248 5.52 1.08 7.24
CA TYR A 248 5.22 -0.29 6.80
C TYR A 248 3.93 -0.39 5.98
N PHE A 249 2.87 0.30 6.39
CA PHE A 249 1.59 0.25 5.69
C PHE A 249 1.55 1.09 4.42
N TRP A 250 2.38 2.13 4.32
CA TRP A 250 2.32 3.08 3.20
C TRP A 250 2.54 2.42 1.83
N PRO A 251 3.55 1.55 1.61
CA PRO A 251 3.70 0.84 0.35
C PRO A 251 2.45 0.06 -0.06
N GLN A 252 1.76 -0.57 0.89
CA GLN A 252 0.52 -1.31 0.62
C GLN A 252 -0.63 -0.40 0.16
N LEU A 253 -0.67 0.83 0.67
CA LEU A 253 -1.63 1.86 0.24
C LEU A 253 -1.27 2.42 -1.14
N GLU A 254 0.03 2.60 -1.44
CA GLU A 254 0.52 3.18 -2.69
C GLU A 254 0.46 2.20 -3.88
N THR A 255 0.46 0.90 -3.61
CA THR A 255 0.48 -0.15 -4.65
C THR A 255 -0.74 -1.07 -4.59
N LYS A 256 -1.87 -0.59 -4.04
CA LYS A 256 -3.05 -1.42 -3.80
C LYS A 256 -3.61 -2.00 -5.11
N ILE A 257 -3.82 -1.17 -6.12
CA ILE A 257 -4.39 -1.60 -7.41
C ILE A 257 -3.47 -2.60 -8.11
N MET A 258 -2.16 -2.31 -8.11
CA MET A 258 -1.16 -3.22 -8.65
C MET A 258 -1.11 -4.55 -7.90
N ASN A 259 -1.07 -4.51 -6.57
CA ASN A 259 -0.93 -5.71 -5.75
C ASN A 259 -2.15 -6.64 -5.87
N GLU A 260 -3.36 -6.09 -5.76
CA GLU A 260 -4.60 -6.86 -5.95
C GLU A 260 -4.72 -7.37 -7.40
N GLY A 261 -4.33 -6.55 -8.39
CA GLY A 261 -4.31 -6.94 -9.79
C GLY A 261 -3.33 -8.06 -10.12
N TRP A 262 -2.11 -7.99 -9.56
CA TRP A 262 -1.06 -9.00 -9.72
C TRP A 262 -1.50 -10.33 -9.12
N ALA A 263 -2.07 -10.29 -7.91
CA ALA A 263 -2.59 -11.48 -7.26
C ALA A 263 -3.82 -12.05 -7.99
N SER A 264 -4.68 -11.18 -8.54
CA SER A 264 -5.78 -11.59 -9.42
C SER A 264 -5.33 -12.16 -10.77
N TYR A 265 -4.19 -11.71 -11.28
CA TYR A 265 -3.63 -12.25 -12.52
C TYR A 265 -3.10 -13.67 -12.27
N TRP A 266 -2.28 -13.86 -11.23
CA TRP A 266 -1.64 -15.14 -10.98
C TRP A 266 -2.55 -16.19 -10.37
N HIS A 267 -3.45 -15.84 -9.44
CA HIS A 267 -4.33 -16.86 -8.86
C HIS A 267 -5.21 -17.53 -9.92
N ALA A 268 -5.58 -16.81 -10.98
CA ALA A 268 -6.43 -17.30 -12.05
C ALA A 268 -5.63 -18.21 -12.98
N ARG A 269 -4.36 -17.88 -13.25
CA ARG A 269 -3.46 -18.72 -14.04
C ARG A 269 -3.07 -19.99 -13.29
N ILE A 270 -2.71 -19.87 -12.02
CA ILE A 270 -2.33 -21.01 -11.17
C ILE A 270 -3.49 -21.99 -11.03
N LEU A 271 -4.69 -21.52 -10.70
CA LEU A 271 -5.85 -22.41 -10.56
C LEU A 271 -6.30 -23.02 -11.90
N ARG A 272 -6.05 -22.37 -13.04
CA ARG A 272 -6.34 -22.95 -14.37
C ARG A 272 -5.34 -24.05 -14.77
N GLU A 273 -4.11 -24.00 -14.26
CA GLU A 273 -3.08 -25.02 -14.52
C GLU A 273 -3.28 -26.27 -13.64
N MET A 274 -3.97 -26.12 -12.50
CA MET A 274 -4.31 -27.24 -11.63
C MET A 274 -5.34 -28.18 -12.27
N ASP A 275 -5.26 -29.47 -11.93
CA ASP A 275 -6.28 -30.45 -12.32
C ASP A 275 -7.51 -30.34 -11.40
N LEU A 276 -8.37 -29.36 -11.71
CA LEU A 276 -9.63 -29.14 -10.99
C LEU A 276 -10.74 -30.04 -11.52
N THR A 277 -11.55 -30.57 -10.60
CA THR A 277 -12.79 -31.25 -10.98
C THR A 277 -13.79 -30.25 -11.59
N SER A 278 -14.75 -30.75 -12.39
CA SER A 278 -15.78 -29.89 -13.01
C SER A 278 -16.56 -29.04 -12.00
N ASP A 279 -16.85 -29.59 -10.82
CA ASP A 279 -17.56 -28.87 -9.75
C ASP A 279 -16.69 -27.77 -9.14
N GLU A 280 -15.40 -28.07 -8.88
CA GLU A 280 -14.44 -27.08 -8.39
C GLU A 280 -14.21 -25.97 -9.41
N ALA A 281 -14.16 -26.27 -10.70
CA ALA A 281 -14.00 -25.29 -11.76
C ALA A 281 -15.18 -24.31 -11.82
N ILE A 282 -16.41 -24.81 -11.63
CA ILE A 282 -17.62 -23.97 -11.57
C ILE A 282 -17.62 -23.10 -10.31
N GLU A 283 -17.26 -23.66 -9.15
CA GLU A 283 -17.18 -22.90 -7.90
C GLU A 283 -16.10 -21.82 -7.99
N PHE A 284 -14.92 -22.15 -8.51
CA PHE A 284 -13.85 -21.20 -8.80
C PHE A 284 -14.32 -20.08 -9.73
N ALA A 285 -14.97 -20.41 -10.85
CA ALA A 285 -15.45 -19.40 -11.80
C ALA A 285 -16.43 -18.41 -11.14
N LYS A 286 -17.33 -18.90 -10.26
CA LYS A 286 -18.23 -18.04 -9.48
C LYS A 286 -17.48 -17.15 -8.51
N LEU A 287 -16.54 -17.73 -7.75
CA LEU A 287 -15.73 -16.98 -6.77
C LEU A 287 -14.89 -15.89 -7.44
N ASN A 288 -14.17 -16.25 -8.50
CA ASN A 288 -13.36 -15.31 -9.26
C ASN A 288 -14.21 -14.18 -9.84
N ALA A 289 -15.36 -14.50 -10.44
CA ALA A 289 -16.29 -13.50 -10.97
C ALA A 289 -16.82 -12.54 -9.90
N SER A 290 -17.06 -13.02 -8.66
CA SER A 290 -17.47 -12.18 -7.54
C SER A 290 -16.36 -11.22 -7.08
N VAL A 291 -15.09 -11.66 -7.12
CA VAL A 291 -13.94 -10.83 -6.72
C VAL A 291 -13.66 -9.75 -7.76
N VAL A 292 -13.64 -10.11 -9.04
CA VAL A 292 -13.31 -9.17 -10.13
C VAL A 292 -14.54 -8.40 -10.64
N GLN A 293 -15.68 -8.49 -9.94
CA GLN A 293 -16.90 -7.83 -10.40
C GLN A 293 -16.74 -6.29 -10.41
N PRO A 294 -16.94 -5.60 -11.54
CA PRO A 294 -16.89 -4.15 -11.56
C PRO A 294 -18.07 -3.57 -10.78
N SER A 295 -17.80 -2.59 -9.92
CA SER A 295 -18.85 -1.82 -9.24
C SER A 295 -19.23 -0.60 -10.09
N LYS A 296 -20.52 -0.23 -10.07
CA LYS A 296 -21.02 0.94 -10.82
C LYS A 296 -20.61 2.27 -10.19
N THR A 297 -20.27 2.27 -8.91
CA THR A 297 -20.04 3.50 -8.13
C THR A 297 -18.64 3.58 -7.54
N GLN A 298 -17.91 2.47 -7.49
CA GLN A 298 -16.60 2.38 -6.88
C GLN A 298 -15.65 1.65 -7.82
N LEU A 299 -14.39 2.06 -7.78
CA LEU A 299 -13.32 1.38 -8.50
C LEU A 299 -13.00 0.07 -7.79
N ASN A 300 -13.06 -1.04 -8.54
CA ASN A 300 -12.60 -2.33 -8.03
C ASN A 300 -11.11 -2.50 -8.37
N PRO A 301 -10.19 -2.46 -7.38
CA PRO A 301 -8.75 -2.56 -7.63
C PRO A 301 -8.36 -3.90 -8.27
N TYR A 302 -9.01 -5.00 -7.89
CA TYR A 302 -8.79 -6.33 -8.46
C TYR A 302 -9.06 -6.34 -9.96
N TYR A 303 -10.19 -5.78 -10.38
CA TYR A 303 -10.58 -5.73 -11.78
C TYR A 303 -9.65 -4.84 -12.61
N LEU A 304 -9.41 -3.60 -12.15
CA LEU A 304 -8.62 -2.64 -12.89
C LEU A 304 -7.17 -3.11 -13.02
N GLY A 305 -6.56 -3.55 -11.92
CA GLY A 305 -5.18 -4.05 -11.93
C GLY A 305 -5.03 -5.27 -12.83
N LEU A 306 -5.95 -6.24 -12.75
CA LEU A 306 -5.97 -7.41 -13.63
C LEU A 306 -6.01 -7.00 -15.10
N LYS A 307 -6.93 -6.11 -15.47
CA LYS A 307 -7.11 -5.68 -16.87
C LYS A 307 -5.92 -4.92 -17.42
N ILE A 308 -5.24 -4.13 -16.58
CA ILE A 308 -4.01 -3.44 -17.00
C ILE A 308 -2.89 -4.46 -17.20
N PHE A 309 -2.71 -5.46 -16.32
CA PHE A 309 -1.68 -6.49 -16.52
C PHE A 309 -1.93 -7.36 -17.75
N GLU A 310 -3.18 -7.80 -17.99
CA GLU A 310 -3.56 -8.52 -19.21
C GLU A 310 -3.26 -7.66 -20.46
N ASP A 311 -3.57 -6.36 -20.41
CA ASP A 311 -3.31 -5.45 -21.53
C ASP A 311 -1.81 -5.23 -21.79
N ILE A 312 -0.99 -5.17 -20.73
CA ILE A 312 0.47 -5.08 -20.87
C ILE A 312 1.01 -6.36 -21.50
N GLU A 313 0.62 -7.53 -21.01
CA GLU A 313 1.07 -8.81 -21.58
C GLU A 313 0.69 -8.91 -23.06
N ASP A 314 -0.58 -8.66 -23.41
CA ASP A 314 -1.07 -8.76 -24.79
C ASP A 314 -0.34 -7.80 -25.75
N ARG A 315 -0.07 -6.56 -25.33
CA ARG A 315 0.60 -5.54 -26.16
C ARG A 315 2.07 -5.85 -26.40
N TYR A 316 2.77 -6.38 -25.41
CA TYR A 316 4.18 -6.70 -25.54
C TYR A 316 4.40 -8.07 -26.19
N ASP A 317 3.42 -8.99 -26.10
CA ASP A 317 3.42 -10.20 -26.92
C ASP A 317 3.13 -9.91 -28.39
N ASN A 318 2.22 -8.97 -28.67
CA ASN A 318 1.85 -8.55 -30.02
C ASN A 318 2.13 -7.04 -30.25
N PRO A 319 3.40 -6.61 -30.32
CA PRO A 319 3.75 -5.19 -30.39
C PRO A 319 3.32 -4.57 -31.71
N SER A 320 2.76 -3.36 -31.62
CA SER A 320 2.41 -2.53 -32.78
C SER A 320 3.65 -2.12 -33.58
N GLU A 321 3.47 -1.66 -34.82
CA GLU A 321 4.60 -1.21 -35.66
C GLU A 321 5.42 -0.09 -35.01
N GLU A 322 4.79 0.77 -34.20
CA GLU A 322 5.48 1.82 -33.45
C GLU A 322 6.31 1.24 -32.30
N MET A 323 5.77 0.30 -31.53
CA MET A 323 6.51 -0.36 -30.44
C MET A 323 7.72 -1.14 -30.97
N ARG A 324 7.58 -1.78 -32.13
CA ARG A 324 8.71 -2.45 -32.79
C ARG A 324 9.81 -1.47 -33.22
N LYS A 325 9.44 -0.27 -33.69
CA LYS A 325 10.41 0.80 -33.99
C LYS A 325 11.13 1.31 -32.74
N HIS A 326 10.48 1.24 -31.58
CA HIS A 326 11.07 1.56 -30.28
C HIS A 326 11.87 0.40 -29.65
N GLY A 327 12.01 -0.74 -30.35
CA GLY A 327 12.85 -1.85 -29.93
C GLY A 327 12.15 -2.92 -29.07
N VAL A 328 10.82 -2.95 -29.05
CA VAL A 328 10.07 -4.01 -28.35
C VAL A 328 10.11 -5.31 -29.16
N GLU A 329 10.63 -6.38 -28.53
CA GLU A 329 10.67 -7.72 -29.12
C GLU A 329 9.32 -8.44 -28.95
N PRO A 330 8.77 -9.09 -29.98
CA PRO A 330 7.55 -9.88 -29.85
C PRO A 330 7.72 -11.05 -28.87
N GLY A 331 6.74 -11.26 -27.99
CA GLY A 331 6.76 -12.31 -26.96
C GLY A 331 7.43 -11.90 -25.65
N SER A 332 7.78 -10.62 -25.48
CA SER A 332 8.37 -10.09 -24.25
C SER A 332 7.33 -9.68 -23.20
N GLY A 333 6.05 -10.06 -23.36
CA GLY A 333 4.97 -9.62 -22.47
C GLY A 333 5.17 -10.04 -21.03
N ARG A 334 5.59 -11.28 -20.83
CA ARG A 334 5.88 -11.82 -19.49
C ARG A 334 7.06 -11.12 -18.83
N GLU A 335 8.15 -10.88 -19.53
CA GLU A 335 9.29 -10.14 -18.96
C GLU A 335 8.87 -8.72 -18.55
N LYS A 336 8.03 -8.07 -19.37
CA LYS A 336 7.57 -6.72 -19.09
C LYS A 336 6.70 -6.63 -17.84
N ILE A 337 5.74 -7.55 -17.63
CA ILE A 337 4.89 -7.48 -16.44
C ILE A 337 5.69 -7.69 -15.14
N PHE A 338 6.78 -8.47 -15.17
CA PHE A 338 7.68 -8.62 -14.02
C PHE A 338 8.47 -7.33 -13.75
N GLU A 339 8.99 -6.66 -14.79
CA GLU A 339 9.64 -5.35 -14.68
C GLU A 339 8.69 -4.28 -14.10
N VAL A 340 7.47 -4.21 -14.63
CA VAL A 340 6.41 -3.29 -14.16
C VAL A 340 6.14 -3.50 -12.68
N ARG A 341 6.03 -4.76 -12.27
CA ARG A 341 5.76 -5.14 -10.88
C ARG A 341 6.93 -4.83 -9.95
N GLU A 342 8.17 -4.80 -10.42
CA GLU A 342 9.34 -4.39 -9.63
C GLU A 342 9.40 -2.86 -9.42
N ILE A 343 9.11 -2.06 -10.45
CA ILE A 343 9.46 -0.63 -10.47
C ILE A 343 8.29 0.30 -10.14
N GLU A 344 7.09 -0.04 -10.61
CA GLU A 344 5.97 0.92 -10.64
C GLU A 344 5.23 1.01 -9.29
N SER A 345 4.56 2.15 -9.05
CA SER A 345 3.53 2.31 -8.02
C SER A 345 2.17 2.57 -8.67
N ASP A 346 1.05 2.53 -7.94
CA ASP A 346 -0.28 2.67 -8.57
C ASP A 346 -0.40 3.95 -9.42
N GLN A 347 0.19 5.05 -8.95
CA GLN A 347 0.17 6.32 -9.68
C GLN A 347 0.89 6.22 -11.02
N SER A 348 2.07 5.64 -11.05
CA SER A 348 2.85 5.51 -12.28
C SER A 348 2.32 4.40 -13.17
N PHE A 349 1.82 3.31 -12.59
CA PHE A 349 1.15 2.21 -13.26
C PHE A 349 -0.08 2.66 -14.03
N ILE A 350 -0.98 3.41 -13.38
CA ILE A 350 -2.16 3.97 -14.05
C ILE A 350 -1.72 4.97 -15.13
N ARG A 351 -0.84 5.92 -14.80
CA ARG A 351 -0.41 6.95 -15.76
C ARG A 351 0.26 6.37 -17.01
N ASN A 352 1.10 5.34 -16.85
CA ASN A 352 1.90 4.80 -17.95
C ASN A 352 1.13 3.74 -18.77
N TYR A 353 0.20 2.99 -18.15
CA TYR A 353 -0.42 1.80 -18.78
C TYR A 353 -1.95 1.86 -18.92
N LEU A 354 -2.65 2.84 -18.34
CA LEU A 354 -4.07 3.06 -18.61
C LEU A 354 -4.24 3.76 -19.96
N THR A 355 -4.31 2.97 -21.03
CA THR A 355 -4.43 3.49 -22.40
C THR A 355 -5.87 3.89 -22.74
N ARG A 356 -6.02 4.77 -23.74
CA ARG A 356 -7.33 5.15 -24.28
C ARG A 356 -8.14 3.96 -24.80
N GLU A 357 -7.46 2.96 -25.38
CA GLU A 357 -8.09 1.75 -25.89
C GLU A 357 -8.64 0.91 -24.74
N LEU A 358 -7.87 0.77 -23.65
CA LEU A 358 -8.30 0.08 -22.44
C LEU A 358 -9.49 0.77 -21.79
N VAL A 359 -9.43 2.10 -21.60
CA VAL A 359 -10.54 2.90 -21.04
C VAL A 359 -11.84 2.71 -21.84
N ARG A 360 -11.74 2.65 -23.18
CA ARG A 360 -12.90 2.39 -24.05
C ARG A 360 -13.40 0.95 -24.00
N ARG A 361 -12.48 -0.02 -23.97
CA ARG A 361 -12.81 -1.45 -23.91
C ARG A 361 -13.55 -1.79 -22.61
N GLU A 362 -13.10 -1.21 -21.51
CA GLU A 362 -13.66 -1.43 -20.17
C GLU A 362 -14.81 -0.46 -19.82
N ASP A 363 -15.21 0.42 -20.76
CA ASP A 363 -16.20 1.49 -20.60
C ASP A 363 -16.03 2.26 -19.27
N LEU A 364 -14.81 2.74 -19.02
CA LEU A 364 -14.51 3.59 -17.87
C LEU A 364 -14.94 5.04 -18.16
N TYR A 365 -15.60 5.68 -17.21
CA TYR A 365 -16.10 7.06 -17.36
C TYR A 365 -16.24 7.79 -16.02
N LEU A 366 -16.06 9.10 -16.05
CA LEU A 366 -16.36 9.97 -14.92
C LEU A 366 -17.85 10.30 -14.89
N PHE A 367 -18.47 10.15 -13.72
CA PHE A 367 -19.87 10.51 -13.51
C PHE A 367 -20.01 11.52 -12.37
N GLN A 368 -20.91 12.49 -12.55
CA GLN A 368 -21.23 13.49 -11.55
C GLN A 368 -22.72 13.45 -11.25
N LYS A 369 -23.08 13.67 -9.98
CA LYS A 369 -24.48 13.82 -9.57
C LYS A 369 -24.99 15.20 -9.99
N GLN A 370 -25.81 15.26 -11.05
CA GLN A 370 -26.54 16.46 -11.44
C GLN A 370 -28.00 16.33 -10.96
N GLY A 371 -28.32 17.01 -9.86
CA GLY A 371 -29.63 16.91 -9.21
C GLY A 371 -29.86 15.53 -8.56
N GLN A 372 -30.89 14.80 -8.99
CA GLN A 372 -31.19 13.43 -8.53
C GLN A 372 -30.60 12.33 -9.43
N LYS A 373 -29.97 12.67 -10.57
CA LYS A 373 -29.45 11.68 -11.52
C LYS A 373 -27.94 11.78 -11.63
N TYR A 374 -27.28 10.63 -11.76
CA TYR A 374 -25.88 10.57 -12.18
C TYR A 374 -25.82 10.71 -13.69
N LYS A 375 -24.98 11.63 -14.18
CA LYS A 375 -24.70 11.79 -15.60
C LYS A 375 -23.21 11.58 -15.83
N ILE A 376 -22.89 10.93 -16.94
CA ILE A 376 -21.52 10.83 -17.43
C ILE A 376 -21.07 12.24 -17.80
N THR A 377 -19.95 12.66 -17.23
CA THR A 377 -19.41 14.02 -17.35
C THR A 377 -18.25 14.02 -18.33
N ASP A 378 -17.39 13.00 -18.24
CA ASP A 378 -16.25 12.84 -19.13
C ASP A 378 -16.00 11.35 -19.43
N LYS A 379 -15.47 11.10 -20.63
CA LYS A 379 -15.01 9.80 -21.11
C LYS A 379 -13.58 9.86 -21.64
N ASP A 380 -12.90 11.01 -21.51
CA ASP A 380 -11.52 11.12 -21.94
C ASP A 380 -10.56 10.47 -20.94
N HIS A 381 -9.59 9.74 -21.47
CA HIS A 381 -8.60 8.98 -20.70
C HIS A 381 -7.61 9.85 -19.91
N GLU A 382 -7.46 11.13 -20.26
CA GLU A 382 -6.67 12.09 -19.47
C GLU A 382 -7.46 12.64 -18.27
N ALA A 383 -8.79 12.54 -18.33
CA ALA A 383 -9.68 13.02 -17.28
C ALA A 383 -10.11 11.89 -16.32
N VAL A 384 -10.32 10.69 -16.85
CA VAL A 384 -10.61 9.43 -16.12
C VAL A 384 -9.35 8.91 -15.44
#